data_AF-A0A852GI81-F1
#
_entry.id   AF-A0A852GI81-F1
#
_cell.length_a   1.000
_cell.length_b   1.000
_cell.length_c   1.000
_cell.angle_alpha   90.00
_cell.angle_beta   90.00
_cell.angle_gamma   90.00
#
_symmetry.space_group_name_H-M   'P 1'
#
loop_
_entity.id
_entity.type
_entity.pdbx_description
1 polymer ?
#
loop_
_entity_poly.entity_id
_entity_poly.type
_entity_poly.pdbx_seq_one_letter_code
_entity_poly.pdbx_strand_id
1 'polypeptide(L)'
;MPAPATHHTRLRHGAPTLLLLLTALATTLACRHLHPLDTTFSWDSIKTLKAMAPRPPQPCQHQQAPFPFPDTLLHNSHPQQAAATARHILNNLVATLSAQSTPQHWDDQARHRLLNNLHHYINHLERCLPANRTLIKSQGPRNLMLSINKYFRRIHNFLHTHNHSACAWDHVRLEVRASFQRVDTLIRQMK
;
A
#
# COMPACT_ATOMS: atom_id res chain seq x y z
N MET A 1 -51.01 1.57 -50.16
CA MET A 1 -49.83 0.70 -49.91
C MET A 1 -49.10 1.24 -48.68
N PRO A 2 -49.08 0.52 -47.55
CA PRO A 2 -48.36 0.95 -46.36
C PRO A 2 -46.87 0.59 -46.47
N ALA A 3 -46.00 1.49 -46.00
CA ALA A 3 -44.54 1.32 -45.96
C ALA A 3 -44.11 0.28 -44.90
N PRO A 4 -42.95 -0.39 -45.05
CA PRO A 4 -42.50 -1.39 -44.09
C PRO A 4 -41.92 -0.72 -42.84
N ALA A 5 -42.37 -1.17 -41.67
CA ALA A 5 -41.79 -0.81 -40.39
C ALA A 5 -40.45 -1.53 -40.20
N THR A 6 -39.35 -0.77 -40.13
CA THR A 6 -38.05 -1.28 -39.71
C THR A 6 -38.05 -1.51 -38.21
N HIS A 7 -38.01 -2.78 -37.80
CA HIS A 7 -37.74 -3.17 -36.42
C HIS A 7 -36.30 -2.80 -36.06
N HIS A 8 -36.13 -1.73 -35.27
CA HIS A 8 -34.87 -1.46 -34.61
C HIS A 8 -34.60 -2.54 -33.55
N THR A 9 -33.64 -3.41 -33.85
CA THR A 9 -33.11 -4.38 -32.90
C THR A 9 -32.48 -3.63 -31.73
N ARG A 10 -33.13 -3.65 -30.55
CA ARG A 10 -32.56 -3.10 -29.31
C ARG A 10 -31.37 -3.95 -28.87
N LEU A 11 -30.19 -3.64 -29.39
CA LEU A 11 -28.90 -4.25 -29.01
C LEU A 11 -28.04 -3.27 -28.19
N ARG A 12 -28.66 -2.37 -27.40
CA ARG A 12 -27.95 -1.21 -26.82
C ARG A 12 -27.52 -1.36 -25.35
N HIS A 13 -27.84 -2.47 -24.69
CA HIS A 13 -27.50 -2.67 -23.27
C HIS A 13 -26.60 -3.89 -22.96
N GLY A 14 -26.41 -4.80 -23.92
CA GLY A 14 -25.54 -5.98 -23.76
C GLY A 14 -24.04 -5.67 -23.86
N ALA A 15 -23.67 -4.77 -24.77
CA ALA A 15 -22.27 -4.34 -24.94
C ALA A 15 -21.66 -3.67 -23.68
N PRO A 16 -22.33 -2.71 -23.01
CA PRO A 16 -21.77 -2.08 -21.81
C PRO A 16 -21.69 -3.02 -20.61
N THR A 17 -22.66 -3.93 -20.44
CA THR A 17 -22.65 -4.93 -19.36
C THR A 17 -21.55 -5.97 -19.57
N LEU A 18 -21.36 -6.46 -20.80
CA LEU A 18 -20.26 -7.35 -21.15
C LEU A 18 -18.89 -6.71 -20.90
N LEU A 19 -18.72 -5.43 -21.26
CA LEU A 19 -17.48 -4.68 -21.03
C LEU A 19 -17.14 -4.54 -19.53
N LEU A 20 -18.15 -4.27 -18.69
CA LEU A 20 -18.00 -4.22 -17.23
C LEU A 20 -17.61 -5.57 -16.64
N LEU A 21 -18.21 -6.67 -17.13
CA LEU A 21 -17.86 -8.02 -16.67
C LEU A 21 -16.42 -8.41 -17.07
N LEU A 22 -16.00 -8.08 -18.30
CA LEU A 22 -14.64 -8.34 -18.77
C LEU A 22 -13.58 -7.57 -17.97
N THR A 23 -13.85 -6.31 -17.64
CA THR A 23 -12.95 -5.50 -16.81
C THR A 23 -12.87 -6.00 -15.36
N ALA A 24 -13.98 -6.48 -14.79
CA ALA A 24 -13.99 -7.13 -13.48
C ALA A 24 -13.20 -8.47 -13.49
N LEU A 25 -13.36 -9.28 -14.54
CA LEU A 25 -12.56 -10.51 -14.70
C LEU A 25 -11.07 -10.20 -14.86
N ALA A 26 -10.71 -9.23 -15.71
CA ALA A 26 -9.31 -8.87 -15.94
C ALA A 26 -8.62 -8.40 -14.65
N THR A 27 -9.29 -7.60 -13.83
CA THR A 27 -8.75 -7.08 -12.57
C THR A 27 -8.61 -8.17 -11.50
N THR A 28 -9.59 -9.06 -11.37
CA THR A 28 -9.49 -10.22 -10.46
C THR A 28 -8.37 -11.18 -10.86
N LEU A 29 -8.20 -11.44 -12.16
CA LEU A 29 -7.10 -12.26 -12.67
C LEU A 29 -5.75 -11.59 -12.43
N ALA A 30 -5.64 -10.28 -12.63
CA ALA A 30 -4.43 -9.51 -12.35
C ALA A 30 -4.03 -9.59 -10.86
N CYS A 31 -4.98 -9.45 -9.93
CA CYS A 31 -4.73 -9.62 -8.49
C CYS A 31 -4.17 -11.01 -8.15
N ARG A 32 -4.77 -12.06 -8.72
CA ARG A 32 -4.33 -13.44 -8.50
C ARG A 32 -2.93 -13.72 -9.02
N HIS A 33 -2.56 -13.13 -10.15
CA HIS A 33 -1.22 -13.28 -10.73
C HIS A 33 -0.14 -12.47 -10.00
N LEU A 34 -0.51 -11.39 -9.30
CA LEU A 34 0.41 -10.63 -8.45
C LEU A 34 0.88 -11.45 -7.25
N HIS A 35 -0.01 -12.21 -6.61
CA HIS A 35 0.31 -12.92 -5.37
C HIS A 35 1.58 -13.81 -5.44
N PRO A 36 1.77 -14.72 -6.43
CA PRO A 36 2.95 -15.57 -6.50
C PRO A 36 4.25 -14.80 -6.72
N LEU A 37 4.20 -13.69 -7.47
CA LEU A 37 5.37 -12.88 -7.83
C LEU A 37 5.91 -12.08 -6.64
N ASP A 38 5.05 -11.85 -5.64
CA ASP A 38 5.25 -10.81 -4.64
C ASP A 38 5.55 -11.36 -3.23
N THR A 39 5.64 -12.69 -3.07
CA THR A 39 5.77 -13.33 -1.74
C THR A 39 7.06 -12.97 -0.99
N THR A 40 8.10 -12.51 -1.68
CA THR A 40 9.37 -12.10 -1.05
C THR A 40 9.48 -10.59 -0.85
N PHE A 41 8.63 -9.78 -1.50
CA PHE A 41 8.77 -8.31 -1.53
C PHE A 41 8.92 -7.70 -0.13
N SER A 42 8.04 -8.08 0.80
CA SER A 42 8.06 -7.55 2.17
C SER A 42 9.34 -7.95 2.92
N TRP A 43 9.79 -9.19 2.74
CA TRP A 43 11.02 -9.70 3.38
C TRP A 43 12.27 -9.05 2.81
N ASP A 44 12.36 -8.90 1.49
CA ASP A 44 13.45 -8.23 0.81
C ASP A 44 13.53 -6.74 1.20
N SER A 45 12.37 -6.10 1.35
CA SER A 45 12.26 -4.72 1.84
C SER A 45 12.74 -4.59 3.29
N ILE A 46 12.37 -5.52 4.18
CA ILE A 46 12.86 -5.55 5.57
C ILE A 46 14.37 -5.81 5.63
N LYS A 47 14.90 -6.72 4.79
CA LYS A 47 16.33 -6.99 4.69
C LYS A 47 17.10 -5.75 4.25
N THR A 48 16.58 -5.05 3.23
CA THR A 48 17.16 -3.80 2.73
C THR A 48 17.10 -2.71 3.79
N LEU A 49 15.97 -2.54 4.49
CA LEU A 49 15.82 -1.61 5.60
C LEU A 49 16.84 -1.85 6.72
N LYS A 50 17.10 -3.13 7.06
CA LYS A 50 18.08 -3.50 8.08
C LYS A 50 19.52 -3.15 7.67
N ALA A 51 19.86 -3.33 6.39
CA ALA A 51 21.16 -2.95 5.85
C ALA A 51 21.31 -1.43 5.74
N MET A 52 20.25 -0.75 5.32
CA MET A 52 20.19 0.71 5.14
C MET A 52 20.32 1.48 6.46
N ALA A 53 19.62 1.02 7.49
CA ALA A 53 19.49 1.73 8.76
C ALA A 53 19.94 0.81 9.90
N PRO A 54 21.25 0.68 10.16
CA PRO A 54 21.74 -0.10 11.29
C PRO A 54 21.22 0.48 12.61
N ARG A 55 21.14 -0.38 13.63
CA ARG A 55 20.75 0.07 14.97
C ARG A 55 21.79 1.06 15.51
N PRO A 56 21.38 2.12 16.22
CA PRO A 56 22.32 3.01 16.89
C PRO A 56 23.22 2.24 17.87
N PRO A 57 24.48 2.67 18.08
CA PRO A 57 25.40 2.03 19.02
C PRO A 57 24.90 2.07 20.47
N GLN A 58 24.25 3.18 20.86
CA GLN A 58 23.60 3.32 22.15
C GLN A 58 22.11 2.92 22.03
N PRO A 59 21.59 2.10 22.95
CA PRO A 59 20.19 1.70 22.91
C PRO A 59 19.30 2.93 23.13
N CYS A 60 18.37 3.14 22.21
CA CYS A 60 17.31 4.12 22.37
C CYS A 60 16.23 3.57 23.30
N GLN A 61 15.70 4.40 24.21
CA GLN A 61 14.61 3.99 25.08
C GLN A 61 13.32 3.89 24.26
N HIS A 62 12.94 2.67 23.92
CA HIS A 62 11.68 2.43 23.21
C HIS A 62 10.51 2.53 24.18
N GLN A 63 9.80 3.67 24.22
CA GLN A 63 8.45 3.67 24.79
C GLN A 63 7.56 2.72 23.97
N GLN A 64 6.63 2.02 24.64
CA GLN A 64 5.60 1.19 24.00
C GLN A 64 4.98 1.95 22.83
N ALA A 65 4.76 1.24 21.71
CA ALA A 65 4.36 1.77 20.41
C ALA A 65 3.56 3.08 20.54
N PRO A 66 4.18 4.25 20.33
CA PRO A 66 3.49 5.53 20.51
C PRO A 66 2.35 5.70 19.48
N PHE A 67 2.27 4.78 18.52
CA PHE A 67 1.32 4.77 17.41
C PHE A 67 0.65 3.40 17.32
N PRO A 68 -0.47 3.16 18.02
CA PRO A 68 -1.23 1.94 17.79
C PRO A 68 -1.68 1.91 16.33
N PHE A 69 -1.23 0.88 15.60
CA PHE A 69 -1.72 0.64 14.26
C PHE A 69 -3.14 0.08 14.35
N PRO A 70 -4.07 0.55 13.50
CA PRO A 70 -5.41 0.02 13.47
C PRO A 70 -5.43 -1.37 12.80
N ASP A 71 -5.16 -2.45 13.54
CA ASP A 71 -5.04 -3.81 13.00
C ASP A 71 -6.35 -4.37 12.39
N THR A 72 -7.49 -3.78 12.74
CA THR A 72 -8.77 -4.06 12.07
C THR A 72 -8.71 -3.79 10.56
N LEU A 73 -7.79 -2.94 10.10
CA LEU A 73 -7.57 -2.62 8.69
C LEU A 73 -6.82 -3.70 7.92
N LEU A 74 -6.23 -4.67 8.63
CA LEU A 74 -5.58 -5.84 8.03
C LEU A 74 -6.58 -6.93 7.68
N HIS A 75 -7.84 -6.83 8.14
CA HIS A 75 -8.87 -7.81 7.83
C HIS A 75 -9.66 -7.34 6.61
N ASN A 76 -9.23 -7.78 5.42
CA ASN A 76 -9.88 -7.42 4.16
C ASN A 76 -10.58 -8.64 3.56
N SER A 77 -11.83 -8.46 3.18
CA SER A 77 -12.66 -9.51 2.58
C SER A 77 -12.42 -9.66 1.06
N HIS A 78 -11.74 -8.69 0.44
CA HIS A 78 -11.56 -8.60 -1.01
C HIS A 78 -10.09 -8.34 -1.40
N PRO A 79 -9.53 -9.08 -2.37
CA PRO A 79 -8.17 -8.88 -2.87
C PRO A 79 -7.85 -7.44 -3.30
N GLN A 80 -8.79 -6.76 -3.96
CA GLN A 80 -8.63 -5.37 -4.40
C GLN A 80 -8.52 -4.40 -3.22
N GLN A 81 -9.24 -4.69 -2.12
CA GLN A 81 -9.16 -3.89 -0.90
C GLN A 81 -7.83 -4.12 -0.18
N ALA A 82 -7.36 -5.37 -0.12
CA ALA A 82 -6.03 -5.69 0.40
C ALA A 82 -4.92 -4.98 -0.40
N ALA A 83 -4.98 -5.04 -1.73
CA ALA A 83 -4.06 -4.34 -2.63
C ALA A 83 -4.14 -2.81 -2.46
N ALA A 84 -5.33 -2.26 -2.28
CA ALA A 84 -5.51 -0.84 -2.04
C ALA A 84 -4.91 -0.39 -0.71
N THR A 85 -5.12 -1.17 0.35
CA THR A 85 -4.54 -0.93 1.67
C THR A 85 -3.02 -1.04 1.64
N ALA A 86 -2.48 -2.08 0.99
CA ALA A 86 -1.05 -2.28 0.83
C ALA A 86 -0.42 -1.09 0.10
N ARG A 87 -0.98 -0.69 -1.05
CA ARG A 87 -0.51 0.47 -1.83
C ARG A 87 -0.51 1.75 -0.98
N HIS A 88 -1.55 1.95 -0.19
CA HIS A 88 -1.67 3.15 0.65
C HIS A 88 -0.63 3.18 1.77
N ILE A 89 -0.34 2.04 2.41
CA ILE A 89 0.76 1.91 3.38
C ILE A 89 2.09 2.22 2.70
N LEU A 90 2.36 1.61 1.54
CA LEU A 90 3.62 1.80 0.81
C LEU A 90 3.84 3.25 0.36
N ASN A 91 2.80 3.95 -0.10
CA ASN A 91 2.90 5.38 -0.43
C ASN A 91 3.32 6.22 0.78
N ASN A 92 2.78 5.92 1.97
CA ASN A 92 3.19 6.63 3.18
C ASN A 92 4.63 6.27 3.61
N LEU A 93 5.07 5.03 3.38
CA LEU A 93 6.46 4.64 3.61
C LEU A 93 7.42 5.37 2.66
N VAL A 94 7.08 5.49 1.38
CA VAL A 94 7.84 6.31 0.42
C VAL A 94 7.96 7.74 0.92
N ALA A 95 6.84 8.36 1.32
CA ALA A 95 6.86 9.73 1.85
C ALA A 95 7.73 9.87 3.11
N THR A 96 7.71 8.87 3.99
CA THR A 96 8.51 8.86 5.22
C THR A 96 10.00 8.70 4.93
N LEU A 97 10.37 7.74 4.07
CA LEU A 97 11.77 7.38 3.79
C LEU A 97 12.46 8.35 2.82
N SER A 98 11.68 9.14 2.07
CA SER A 98 12.20 10.19 1.18
C SER A 98 12.51 11.50 1.91
N ALA A 99 12.25 11.60 3.22
CA ALA A 99 12.51 12.81 3.97
C ALA A 99 14.00 13.19 3.96
N GLN A 100 14.30 14.47 3.79
CA GLN A 100 15.68 14.99 3.84
C GLN A 100 16.27 14.91 5.25
N SER A 101 15.43 14.85 6.27
CA SER A 101 15.82 14.76 7.68
C SER A 101 16.17 13.34 8.14
N THR A 102 16.22 12.35 7.23
CA THR A 102 16.72 11.01 7.55
C THR A 102 18.14 11.07 8.10
N PRO A 103 18.53 10.18 9.03
CA PRO A 103 19.85 10.23 9.65
C PRO A 103 20.99 10.06 8.64
N GLN A 104 22.04 10.88 8.77
CA GLN A 104 23.21 10.84 7.87
C GLN A 104 23.96 9.50 7.88
N HIS A 105 23.85 8.71 8.95
CA HIS A 105 24.50 7.41 9.07
C HIS A 105 23.73 6.28 8.35
N TRP A 106 22.57 6.57 7.75
CA TRP A 106 21.87 5.61 6.91
C TRP A 106 22.56 5.51 5.53
N ASP A 107 22.62 4.30 4.98
CA ASP A 107 23.19 4.08 3.65
C ASP A 107 22.24 4.62 2.57
N ASP A 108 22.66 5.71 1.94
CA ASP A 108 21.88 6.38 0.90
C ASP A 108 21.64 5.49 -0.32
N GLN A 109 22.59 4.67 -0.73
CA GLN A 109 22.41 3.79 -1.89
C GLN A 109 21.38 2.70 -1.59
N ALA A 110 21.44 2.11 -0.38
CA ALA A 110 20.44 1.15 0.08
C ALA A 110 19.05 1.80 0.19
N ARG A 111 18.99 3.06 0.62
CA ARG A 111 17.75 3.85 0.66
C ARG A 111 17.15 4.08 -0.72
N HIS A 112 17.95 4.50 -1.69
CA HIS A 112 17.49 4.68 -3.07
C HIS A 112 16.99 3.35 -3.67
N ARG A 113 17.71 2.25 -3.45
CA ARG A 113 17.25 0.91 -3.88
C ARG A 113 15.91 0.54 -3.24
N LEU A 114 15.76 0.76 -1.94
CA LEU A 114 14.50 0.50 -1.24
C LEU A 114 13.36 1.33 -1.86
N LEU A 115 13.54 2.65 -1.97
CA LEU A 115 12.52 3.54 -2.55
C LEU A 115 12.13 3.15 -3.98
N ASN A 116 13.10 2.80 -4.83
CA ASN A 116 12.82 2.32 -6.18
C ASN A 116 11.99 1.03 -6.15
N ASN A 117 12.35 0.07 -5.31
CA ASN A 117 11.58 -1.16 -5.15
C ASN A 117 10.14 -0.88 -4.67
N LEU A 118 9.96 0.07 -3.74
CA LEU A 118 8.63 0.48 -3.30
C LEU A 118 7.81 1.08 -4.45
N HIS A 119 8.39 1.99 -5.24
CA HIS A 119 7.71 2.60 -6.38
C HIS A 119 7.31 1.55 -7.43
N HIS A 120 8.21 0.64 -7.78
CA HIS A 120 7.90 -0.45 -8.71
C HIS A 120 6.76 -1.31 -8.19
N TYR A 121 6.80 -1.68 -6.90
CA TYR A 121 5.77 -2.50 -6.31
C TYR A 121 4.42 -1.81 -6.20
N ILE A 122 4.41 -0.51 -5.89
CA ILE A 122 3.20 0.34 -5.92
C ILE A 122 2.55 0.28 -7.32
N ASN A 123 3.34 0.44 -8.38
CA ASN A 123 2.86 0.34 -9.76
C ASN A 123 2.34 -1.06 -10.09
N HIS A 124 3.01 -2.11 -9.58
CA HIS A 124 2.54 -3.48 -9.74
C HIS A 124 1.15 -3.68 -9.10
N LEU A 125 0.93 -3.16 -7.90
CA LEU A 125 -0.38 -3.21 -7.21
C LEU A 125 -1.48 -2.48 -7.99
N GLU A 126 -1.17 -1.45 -8.78
CA GLU A 126 -2.18 -0.74 -9.56
C GLU A 126 -2.92 -1.63 -10.55
N ARG A 127 -2.27 -2.68 -11.06
CA ARG A 127 -2.89 -3.65 -11.98
C ARG A 127 -4.01 -4.45 -11.33
N CYS A 128 -4.00 -4.60 -10.00
CA CYS A 128 -5.05 -5.26 -9.24
C CYS A 128 -6.25 -4.33 -8.94
N LEU A 129 -6.11 -3.02 -9.14
CA LEU A 129 -7.14 -2.07 -8.78
C LEU A 129 -8.12 -1.85 -9.95
N PRO A 130 -9.43 -1.68 -9.68
CA PRO A 130 -10.35 -1.22 -10.70
C PRO A 130 -9.97 0.18 -11.21
N ALA A 131 -10.14 0.40 -12.52
CA ALA A 131 -9.95 1.71 -13.15
C ALA A 131 -10.81 2.80 -12.48
N ASN A 132 -12.01 2.44 -12.04
CA ASN A 132 -12.85 3.34 -11.26
C ASN A 132 -12.50 3.25 -9.75
N ARG A 133 -11.62 4.15 -9.32
CA ARG A 133 -11.17 4.27 -7.92
C ARG A 133 -12.30 4.55 -6.91
N THR A 134 -13.51 4.91 -7.36
CA THR A 134 -14.67 5.08 -6.47
C THR A 134 -15.25 3.75 -5.97
N LEU A 135 -15.07 2.64 -6.70
CA LEU A 135 -15.50 1.29 -6.28
C LEU A 135 -14.75 0.82 -5.02
N ILE A 136 -13.45 1.15 -4.92
CA ILE A 136 -12.66 0.84 -3.72
C ILE A 136 -13.14 1.68 -2.52
N LYS A 137 -13.57 2.92 -2.77
CA LYS A 137 -14.12 3.82 -1.72
C LYS A 137 -15.51 3.40 -1.26
N SER A 138 -16.29 2.72 -2.09
CA SER A 138 -17.63 2.23 -1.75
C SER A 138 -17.62 0.83 -1.10
N GLN A 139 -16.55 0.06 -1.28
CA GLN A 139 -16.43 -1.33 -0.79
C GLN A 139 -15.62 -1.51 0.50
N GLY A 140 -15.05 -0.42 1.05
CA GLY A 140 -14.32 -0.45 2.32
C GLY A 140 -14.88 0.56 3.33
N PRO A 141 -14.55 0.44 4.63
CA PRO A 141 -14.91 1.45 5.61
C PRO A 141 -14.36 2.81 5.15
N ARG A 142 -15.21 3.83 5.01
CA ARG A 142 -14.80 5.22 4.69
C ARG A 142 -13.65 5.73 5.59
N ASN A 143 -13.51 5.12 6.76
CA ASN A 143 -12.51 5.40 7.80
C ASN A 143 -11.15 4.71 7.60
N LEU A 144 -11.02 3.72 6.71
CA LEU A 144 -9.81 2.91 6.52
C LEU A 144 -8.59 3.77 6.12
N MET A 145 -8.68 4.48 4.99
CA MET A 145 -7.59 5.34 4.50
C MET A 145 -7.29 6.50 5.47
N LEU A 146 -8.32 7.04 6.12
CA LEU A 146 -8.18 8.10 7.11
C LEU A 146 -7.41 7.62 8.35
N SER A 147 -7.67 6.40 8.81
CA SER A 147 -6.98 5.82 9.96
C SER A 147 -5.50 5.56 9.66
N ILE A 148 -5.16 5.07 8.46
CA ILE A 148 -3.76 4.91 8.03
C ILE A 148 -3.07 6.28 7.94
N ASN A 149 -3.73 7.28 7.36
CA ASN A 149 -3.20 8.65 7.31
C ASN A 149 -2.97 9.23 8.71
N LYS A 150 -3.87 8.98 9.67
CA LYS A 150 -3.70 9.39 11.06
C LYS A 150 -2.50 8.69 11.70
N TYR A 151 -2.32 7.40 11.46
CA TYR A 151 -1.16 6.63 11.94
C TYR A 151 0.16 7.25 11.44
N PHE A 152 0.32 7.45 10.13
CA PHE A 152 1.54 8.05 9.58
C PHE A 152 1.73 9.52 9.98
N ARG A 153 0.65 10.29 10.10
CA ARG A 153 0.73 11.65 10.65
C ARG A 153 1.30 11.68 12.06
N ARG A 154 0.94 10.72 12.93
CA ARG A 154 1.51 10.64 14.28
C ARG A 154 3.00 10.31 14.24
N ILE A 155 3.44 9.45 13.32
CA ILE A 155 4.86 9.17 13.08
C ILE A 155 5.62 10.45 12.67
N HIS A 156 5.10 11.19 11.70
CA HIS A 156 5.70 12.46 11.28
C HIS A 156 5.73 13.49 12.40
N ASN A 157 4.63 13.63 13.16
CA ASN A 157 4.58 14.53 14.31
C ASN A 157 5.62 14.14 15.38
N PHE A 158 5.80 12.85 15.64
CA PHE A 158 6.81 12.37 16.57
C PHE A 158 8.23 12.70 16.12
N LEU A 159 8.55 12.53 14.83
CA LEU A 159 9.83 12.97 14.28
C LEU A 159 10.03 14.48 14.50
N HIS A 160 9.00 15.30 14.26
CA HIS A 160 9.06 16.74 14.49
C HIS A 160 9.27 17.09 15.97
N THR A 161 8.51 16.50 16.90
CA THR A 161 8.63 16.82 18.34
C THR A 161 9.93 16.32 18.95
N HIS A 162 10.60 15.36 18.31
CA HIS A 162 11.91 14.83 18.74
C HIS A 162 13.05 15.33 17.85
N ASN A 163 12.85 16.44 17.14
CA ASN A 163 13.85 17.14 16.32
C ASN A 163 14.59 16.23 15.33
N HIS A 164 13.91 15.22 14.78
CA HIS A 164 14.50 14.24 13.86
C HIS A 164 15.77 13.58 14.40
N SER A 165 15.84 13.38 15.73
CA SER A 165 16.99 12.74 16.38
C SER A 165 17.21 11.30 15.88
N ALA A 166 18.43 10.79 16.04
CA ALA A 166 18.76 9.41 15.67
C ALA A 166 17.86 8.38 16.37
N CYS A 167 17.49 8.62 17.64
CA CYS A 167 16.57 7.73 18.36
C CYS A 167 15.13 7.84 17.87
N ALA A 168 14.65 9.03 17.48
CA ALA A 168 13.34 9.15 16.87
C ALA A 168 13.26 8.36 15.56
N TRP A 169 14.30 8.44 14.73
CA TRP A 169 14.40 7.67 13.51
C TRP A 169 14.58 6.17 13.73
N ASP A 170 15.22 5.73 14.81
CA ASP A 170 15.26 4.31 15.18
C ASP A 170 13.84 3.78 15.51
N HIS A 171 13.02 4.57 16.20
CA HIS A 171 11.60 4.26 16.39
C HIS A 171 10.85 4.17 15.07
N VAL A 172 11.03 5.16 14.18
CA VAL A 172 10.39 5.14 12.85
C VAL A 172 10.84 3.93 12.04
N ARG A 173 12.13 3.55 12.10
CA ARG A 173 12.65 2.33 11.46
C ARG A 173 11.92 1.08 11.94
N LEU A 174 11.59 0.97 13.23
CA LEU A 174 10.79 -0.14 13.76
C LEU A 174 9.35 -0.12 13.22
N GLU A 175 8.72 1.05 13.14
CA GLU A 175 7.37 1.20 12.56
C GLU A 175 7.33 0.92 11.05
N VAL A 176 8.38 1.30 10.31
CA VAL A 176 8.56 0.96 8.88
C VAL A 176 8.69 -0.56 8.73
N ARG A 177 9.50 -1.22 9.57
CA ARG A 177 9.60 -2.69 9.58
C ARG A 177 8.26 -3.35 9.85
N ALA A 178 7.53 -2.87 10.87
CA ALA A 178 6.20 -3.38 11.20
C ALA A 178 5.22 -3.18 10.04
N SER A 179 5.30 -2.04 9.34
CA SER A 179 4.47 -1.76 8.17
C SER A 179 4.74 -2.71 7.01
N PHE A 180 5.98 -3.14 6.77
CA PHE A 180 6.26 -4.20 5.79
C PHE A 180 5.68 -5.55 6.19
N GLN A 181 5.69 -5.90 7.47
CA GLN A 181 5.02 -7.12 7.95
C GLN A 181 3.51 -7.07 7.74
N ARG A 182 2.89 -5.89 7.93
CA ARG A 182 1.47 -5.67 7.65
C ARG A 182 1.18 -5.79 6.15
N VAL A 183 2.06 -5.26 5.29
CA VAL A 183 1.96 -5.42 3.84
C VAL A 183 2.07 -6.90 3.42
N ASP A 184 2.96 -7.68 4.03
CA ASP A 184 3.02 -9.13 3.81
C ASP A 184 1.68 -9.82 4.12
N THR A 185 1.06 -9.49 5.25
CA THR A 185 -0.27 -10.00 5.61
C THR A 185 -1.33 -9.64 4.56
N LEU A 186 -1.30 -8.41 4.04
CA LEU A 186 -2.24 -7.95 3.01
C LEU A 186 -1.99 -8.65 1.66
N ILE A 187 -0.74 -8.82 1.25
CA ILE A 187 -0.37 -9.53 0.02
C ILE A 187 -0.91 -10.95 0.06
N ARG A 188 -0.79 -11.65 1.21
CA ARG A 188 -1.33 -13.02 1.37
C ARG A 188 -2.84 -13.11 1.22
N GLN A 189 -3.58 -12.01 1.42
CA GLN A 189 -5.03 -11.93 1.23
C GLN A 189 -5.44 -11.62 -0.22
N MET A 190 -4.49 -11.40 -1.12
CA MET A 190 -4.75 -11.10 -2.53
C MET A 190 -4.97 -12.35 -3.42
N LYS A 191 -4.98 -13.56 -2.83
CA LYS A 191 -5.28 -14.84 -3.51
C LYS A 191 -6.75 -14.94 -3.93
#